data_AF-A0AAN6HAA4-F1
#
_entry.id   AF-A0AAN6HAA4-F1
#
_cell.length_a   1.000
_cell.length_b   1.000
_cell.length_c   1.000
_cell.angle_alpha   90.00
_cell.angle_beta   90.00
_cell.angle_gamma   90.00
#
_symmetry.space_group_name_H-M   'P 1'
#
loop_
_entity.id
_entity.type
_entity.pdbx_description
1 polymer ?
#
loop_
_entity_poly.entity_id
_entity_poly.type
_entity_poly.pdbx_seq_one_letter_code
_entity_poly.pdbx_strand_id
1 'polypeptide(L)'
;MTTEDKPSTATATAPITQTEQKAAGALTVLWNDIPTWLQDSHYIHSGYRPASNSYRESFASLTYLHNETVNIWTHLVGACLAAIAAIVLYTHVRPRYEMATSEDVMVFACYFLGAVTCLGMSATYHLICNHSEAVAKFGNRLDYMGIIFLIWGSFIPSLYYGFDAELRKHYWSMITTIAAGTLAVVMLPKFRSPEWRPFRAFMFAAMGLSAVIPVVHGLQLYGSAQLEKQMGLSWVVTQGVLYILGAAIYACRLPERWFPGAFDLVGSSHQIFHVLVLLAATAHLVGLLKAFDYEHRYRSGLMSAYSAARKLGGPV
;
A
#
# COMPACT_ATOMS: atom_id res chain seq x y z
N MET A 1 2.47 -59.91 -40.51
CA MET A 1 2.48 -59.37 -39.13
C MET A 1 3.81 -58.68 -38.93
N THR A 2 3.83 -57.36 -39.18
CA THR A 2 4.98 -56.47 -39.01
C THR A 2 4.95 -55.90 -37.60
N THR A 3 5.95 -56.21 -36.78
CA THR A 3 6.15 -55.57 -35.48
C THR A 3 7.08 -54.39 -35.68
N GLU A 4 6.52 -53.18 -35.64
CA GLU A 4 7.26 -51.92 -35.56
C GLU A 4 7.87 -51.77 -34.17
N ASP A 5 9.20 -51.71 -34.09
CA ASP A 5 9.90 -51.29 -32.88
C ASP A 5 9.79 -49.77 -32.73
N LYS A 6 9.15 -49.33 -31.65
CA LYS A 6 9.02 -47.93 -31.26
C LYS A 6 10.27 -47.52 -30.47
N PRO A 7 10.98 -46.43 -30.81
CA PRO A 7 12.10 -45.98 -30.00
C PRO A 7 11.61 -45.40 -28.67
N SER A 8 12.19 -45.88 -27.58
CA SER A 8 12.07 -45.35 -26.22
C SER A 8 12.49 -43.88 -26.19
N THR A 9 11.53 -42.99 -25.92
CA THR A 9 11.80 -41.59 -25.57
C THR A 9 12.39 -41.52 -24.18
N ALA A 10 13.71 -41.66 -24.08
CA ALA A 10 14.46 -41.24 -22.92
C ALA A 10 14.31 -39.72 -22.76
N THR A 11 13.58 -39.30 -21.73
CA THR A 11 13.47 -37.90 -21.31
C THR A 11 14.87 -37.42 -20.91
N ALA A 12 15.57 -36.76 -21.84
CA ALA A 12 16.85 -36.13 -21.57
C ALA A 12 16.65 -35.03 -20.52
N THR A 13 17.02 -35.31 -19.29
CA THR A 13 17.13 -34.31 -18.23
C THR A 13 18.28 -33.40 -18.64
N ALA A 14 17.98 -32.13 -18.95
CA ALA A 14 19.00 -31.17 -19.33
C ALA A 14 20.08 -31.08 -18.22
N PRO A 15 21.38 -31.03 -18.57
CA PRO A 15 22.43 -30.96 -17.57
C PRO A 15 22.33 -29.66 -16.79
N ILE A 16 22.25 -29.81 -15.46
CA ILE A 16 22.27 -28.70 -14.50
C ILE A 16 23.57 -27.92 -14.70
N THR A 17 23.45 -26.63 -14.96
CA THR A 17 24.57 -25.71 -15.21
C THR A 17 25.41 -25.52 -13.94
N GLN A 18 26.71 -25.21 -14.07
CA GLN A 18 27.61 -24.96 -12.92
C GLN A 18 27.10 -23.83 -12.00
N THR A 19 26.35 -22.87 -12.54
CA THR A 19 25.68 -21.80 -11.79
C THR A 19 24.60 -22.35 -10.86
N GLU A 20 23.79 -23.31 -11.33
CA GLU A 20 22.76 -23.98 -10.53
C GLU A 20 23.38 -24.84 -9.42
N GLN A 21 24.55 -25.43 -9.65
CA GLN A 21 25.29 -26.17 -8.61
C GLN A 21 25.88 -25.26 -7.53
N LYS A 22 26.37 -24.06 -7.88
CA LYS A 22 26.88 -23.08 -6.91
C LYS A 22 25.77 -22.46 -6.05
N ALA A 23 24.57 -22.30 -6.61
CA ALA A 23 23.39 -21.79 -5.91
C ALA A 23 22.79 -22.82 -4.93
N ALA A 24 23.02 -24.13 -5.12
CA ALA A 24 22.36 -25.21 -4.40
C ALA A 24 22.63 -25.28 -2.88
N GLY A 25 23.51 -24.43 -2.34
CA GLY A 25 23.75 -24.31 -0.89
C GLY A 25 23.93 -22.89 -0.37
N ALA A 26 23.85 -21.87 -1.24
CA ALA A 26 24.04 -20.48 -0.85
C ALA A 26 22.71 -19.84 -0.45
N LEU A 27 22.65 -19.20 0.72
CA LEU A 27 21.46 -18.47 1.18
C LEU A 27 21.12 -17.26 0.28
N THR A 28 22.15 -16.65 -0.30
CA THR A 28 22.01 -15.56 -1.27
C THR A 28 22.97 -15.73 -2.45
N VAL A 29 22.59 -15.16 -3.59
CA VAL A 29 23.31 -15.24 -4.87
C VAL A 29 23.43 -13.85 -5.52
N LEU A 30 24.20 -13.76 -6.61
CA LEU A 30 24.40 -12.52 -7.37
C LEU A 30 23.27 -12.30 -8.39
N TRP A 31 23.14 -11.06 -8.86
CA TRP A 31 22.18 -10.66 -9.91
C TRP A 31 22.24 -11.53 -11.17
N ASN A 32 23.44 -11.93 -11.58
CA ASN A 32 23.61 -12.75 -12.79
C ASN A 32 23.24 -14.22 -12.58
N ASP A 33 23.08 -14.66 -11.34
CA ASP A 33 22.81 -16.05 -10.97
C ASP A 33 21.31 -16.31 -10.69
N ILE A 34 20.48 -15.27 -10.66
CA ILE A 34 19.03 -15.41 -10.52
C ILE A 34 18.32 -15.53 -11.87
N PRO A 35 17.17 -16.23 -11.93
CA PRO A 35 16.30 -16.22 -13.10
C PRO A 35 15.86 -14.81 -13.52
N THR A 36 15.67 -14.62 -14.82
CA THR A 36 15.29 -13.33 -15.43
C THR A 36 13.99 -12.74 -14.88
N TRP A 37 13.06 -13.56 -14.40
CA TRP A 37 11.81 -13.10 -13.81
C TRP A 37 11.97 -12.51 -12.38
N LEU A 38 13.12 -12.71 -11.73
CA LEU A 38 13.51 -12.06 -10.46
C LEU A 38 14.39 -10.81 -10.68
N GLN A 39 14.86 -10.58 -11.90
CA GLN A 39 15.75 -9.48 -12.23
C GLN A 39 15.00 -8.13 -12.35
N ASP A 40 14.76 -7.47 -11.21
CA ASP A 40 13.99 -6.21 -11.17
C ASP A 40 14.82 -4.91 -11.35
N SER A 41 16.01 -4.84 -10.75
CA SER A 41 16.90 -3.67 -10.74
C SER A 41 18.37 -4.09 -10.90
N HIS A 42 18.97 -3.77 -12.05
CA HIS A 42 20.36 -4.09 -12.36
C HIS A 42 21.39 -3.31 -11.53
N TYR A 43 20.96 -2.34 -10.72
CA TYR A 43 21.82 -1.59 -9.79
C TYR A 43 22.07 -2.33 -8.47
N ILE A 44 21.27 -3.37 -8.19
CA ILE A 44 21.42 -4.23 -7.02
C ILE A 44 22.18 -5.48 -7.48
N HIS A 45 23.37 -5.72 -6.92
CA HIS A 45 24.30 -6.72 -7.48
C HIS A 45 24.30 -8.05 -6.72
N SER A 46 23.98 -8.03 -5.43
CA SER A 46 24.08 -9.17 -4.52
C SER A 46 22.91 -9.25 -3.52
N GLY A 47 22.92 -10.28 -2.68
CA GLY A 47 21.92 -10.46 -1.63
C GLY A 47 20.59 -11.03 -2.13
N TYR A 48 20.52 -11.54 -3.35
CA TYR A 48 19.30 -12.13 -3.90
C TYR A 48 19.04 -13.51 -3.34
N ARG A 49 17.78 -13.83 -3.05
CA ARG A 49 17.39 -15.21 -2.71
C ARG A 49 17.29 -16.06 -3.98
N PRO A 50 17.79 -17.31 -3.99
CA PRO A 50 17.56 -18.24 -5.09
C PRO A 50 16.08 -18.53 -5.29
N ALA A 51 15.73 -18.99 -6.50
CA ALA A 51 14.41 -19.54 -6.78
C ALA A 51 14.22 -20.84 -6.00
N SER A 52 13.40 -20.81 -4.96
CA SER A 52 13.26 -21.89 -3.98
C SER A 52 12.25 -22.98 -4.37
N ASN A 53 11.22 -22.61 -5.15
CA ASN A 53 10.03 -23.43 -5.40
C ASN A 53 9.43 -24.02 -4.10
N SER A 54 9.65 -23.34 -2.96
CA SER A 54 9.33 -23.85 -1.64
C SER A 54 8.91 -22.72 -0.73
N TYR A 55 7.63 -22.70 -0.32
CA TYR A 55 7.14 -21.73 0.66
C TYR A 55 7.94 -21.83 1.96
N ARG A 56 8.28 -23.04 2.40
CA ARG A 56 9.07 -23.22 3.63
C ARG A 56 10.40 -22.47 3.57
N GLU A 57 11.09 -22.50 2.43
CA GLU A 57 12.35 -21.76 2.24
C GLU A 57 12.12 -20.25 2.13
N SER A 58 11.07 -19.81 1.44
CA SER A 58 10.64 -18.41 1.45
C SER A 58 10.39 -17.91 2.88
N PHE A 59 9.67 -18.66 3.71
CA PHE A 59 9.42 -18.31 5.12
C PHE A 59 10.69 -18.38 5.97
N ALA A 60 11.56 -19.36 5.74
CA ALA A 60 12.85 -19.47 6.42
C ALA A 60 13.74 -18.24 6.18
N SER A 61 13.55 -17.53 5.06
CA SER A 61 14.30 -16.30 4.75
C SER A 61 14.10 -15.14 5.72
N LEU A 62 13.05 -15.17 6.54
CA LEU A 62 12.88 -14.21 7.64
C LEU A 62 14.03 -14.25 8.66
N THR A 63 14.82 -15.33 8.68
CA THR A 63 15.89 -15.57 9.66
C THR A 63 17.29 -15.18 9.19
N TYR A 64 17.45 -14.73 7.93
CA TYR A 64 18.74 -14.28 7.40
C TYR A 64 18.60 -13.01 6.55
N LEU A 65 19.71 -12.30 6.35
CA LEU A 65 19.74 -11.04 5.60
C LEU A 65 19.81 -11.28 4.09
N HIS A 66 18.99 -10.56 3.34
CA HIS A 66 18.91 -10.55 1.89
C HIS A 66 18.32 -9.21 1.41
N ASN A 67 18.34 -8.96 0.10
CA ASN A 67 17.93 -7.68 -0.49
C ASN A 67 16.44 -7.32 -0.25
N GLU A 68 15.59 -8.34 -0.11
CA GLU A 68 14.17 -8.18 0.24
C GLU A 68 13.88 -8.04 1.75
N THR A 69 14.86 -8.18 2.65
CA THR A 69 14.62 -8.25 4.10
C THR A 69 13.93 -7.00 4.62
N VAL A 70 14.42 -5.81 4.26
CA VAL A 70 13.82 -4.55 4.70
C VAL A 70 12.41 -4.39 4.11
N ASN A 71 12.21 -4.69 2.82
CA ASN A 71 10.89 -4.62 2.17
C ASN A 71 9.84 -5.49 2.89
N ILE A 72 10.22 -6.70 3.33
CA ILE A 72 9.33 -7.58 4.09
C ILE A 72 9.02 -6.96 5.45
N TRP A 73 10.06 -6.63 6.23
CA TRP A 73 9.87 -6.24 7.63
C TRP A 73 9.19 -4.88 7.79
N THR A 74 9.46 -3.90 6.92
CA THR A 74 8.78 -2.59 6.97
C THR A 74 7.28 -2.76 6.87
N HIS A 75 6.80 -3.47 5.84
CA HIS A 75 5.37 -3.65 5.61
C HIS A 75 4.75 -4.71 6.53
N LEU A 76 5.48 -5.75 6.94
CA LEU A 76 4.96 -6.76 7.88
C LEU A 76 4.68 -6.13 9.25
N VAL A 77 5.66 -5.41 9.81
CA VAL A 77 5.50 -4.70 11.08
C VAL A 77 4.42 -3.64 10.94
N GLY A 78 4.43 -2.88 9.84
CA GLY A 78 3.39 -1.89 9.53
C GLY A 78 1.98 -2.49 9.51
N ALA A 79 1.79 -3.64 8.88
CA ALA A 79 0.50 -4.33 8.82
C ALA A 79 0.03 -4.76 10.22
N CYS A 80 0.93 -5.33 11.04
CA CYS A 80 0.62 -5.70 12.43
C CYS A 80 0.25 -4.46 13.26
N LEU A 81 1.03 -3.38 13.17
CA LEU A 81 0.75 -2.13 13.89
C LEU A 81 -0.57 -1.50 13.44
N ALA A 82 -0.87 -1.51 12.14
CA ALA A 82 -2.14 -1.02 11.62
C ALA A 82 -3.33 -1.87 12.11
N ALA A 83 -3.19 -3.19 12.17
CA ALA A 83 -4.22 -4.08 12.70
C ALA A 83 -4.46 -3.86 14.20
N ILE A 84 -3.38 -3.72 14.99
CA ILE A 84 -3.48 -3.39 16.42
C ILE A 84 -4.13 -2.02 16.60
N ALA A 85 -3.69 -1.01 15.84
CA ALA A 85 -4.28 0.33 15.87
C ALA A 85 -5.77 0.32 15.51
N ALA A 86 -6.19 -0.51 14.54
CA ALA A 86 -7.59 -0.69 14.18
C ALA A 86 -8.42 -1.23 15.36
N ILE A 87 -7.91 -2.25 16.07
CA ILE A 87 -8.58 -2.83 17.25
C ILE A 87 -8.67 -1.80 18.38
N VAL A 88 -7.57 -1.11 18.67
CA VAL A 88 -7.50 -0.08 19.70
C VAL A 88 -8.45 1.08 19.37
N LEU A 89 -8.47 1.57 18.13
CA LEU A 89 -9.37 2.65 17.76
C LEU A 89 -10.83 2.18 17.74
N TYR A 90 -11.13 0.95 17.36
CA TYR A 90 -12.48 0.41 17.49
C TYR A 90 -12.99 0.46 18.94
N THR A 91 -12.14 0.13 19.93
CA THR A 91 -12.52 0.17 21.35
C THR A 91 -12.57 1.60 21.93
N HIS A 92 -11.95 2.58 21.28
CA HIS A 92 -11.89 3.96 21.78
C HIS A 92 -12.76 4.97 21.01
N VAL A 93 -12.97 4.82 19.71
CA VAL A 93 -13.68 5.81 18.86
C VAL A 93 -15.13 5.98 19.33
N ARG A 94 -15.89 4.88 19.42
CA ARG A 94 -17.30 4.93 19.80
C ARG A 94 -17.54 5.47 21.23
N PRO A 95 -16.80 5.06 22.27
CA PRO A 95 -17.02 5.60 23.61
C PRO A 95 -16.38 6.98 23.86
N ARG A 96 -15.55 7.51 22.96
CA ARG A 96 -14.84 8.78 23.18
C ARG A 96 -15.75 10.00 23.23
N TYR A 97 -16.84 10.00 22.47
CA TYR A 97 -17.86 11.05 22.49
C TYR A 97 -19.25 10.41 22.47
N GLU A 98 -20.19 10.92 23.26
CA GLU A 98 -21.58 10.41 23.29
C GLU A 98 -22.25 10.42 21.90
N MET A 99 -21.86 11.37 21.05
CA MET A 99 -22.40 11.55 19.70
C MET A 99 -21.62 10.79 18.62
N ALA A 100 -20.65 9.95 18.99
CA ALA A 100 -19.92 9.10 18.03
C ALA A 100 -20.83 8.00 17.49
N THR A 101 -20.83 7.84 16.17
CA THR A 101 -21.78 6.97 15.47
C THR A 101 -21.12 5.68 14.96
N SER A 102 -21.94 4.72 14.53
CA SER A 102 -21.42 3.55 13.83
C SER A 102 -20.81 3.90 12.47
N GLU A 103 -21.22 5.02 11.85
CA GLU A 103 -20.62 5.49 10.59
C GLU A 103 -19.16 5.90 10.81
N ASP A 104 -18.84 6.58 11.92
CA ASP A 104 -17.46 6.91 12.29
C ASP A 104 -16.61 5.65 12.35
N VAL A 105 -17.11 4.61 13.02
CA VAL A 105 -16.42 3.31 13.10
C VAL A 105 -16.23 2.69 11.72
N MET A 106 -17.25 2.74 10.85
CA MET A 106 -17.17 2.19 9.50
C MET A 106 -16.14 2.91 8.62
N VAL A 107 -16.08 4.24 8.65
CA VAL A 107 -15.14 4.98 7.79
C VAL A 107 -13.69 4.81 8.24
N PHE A 108 -13.44 4.71 9.56
CA PHE A 108 -12.13 4.30 10.08
C PHE A 108 -11.80 2.86 9.70
N ALA A 109 -12.77 1.94 9.75
CA ALA A 109 -12.58 0.55 9.34
C ALA A 109 -12.21 0.44 7.85
N CYS A 110 -12.79 1.28 6.97
CA CYS A 110 -12.39 1.33 5.55
C CYS A 110 -10.91 1.71 5.39
N TYR A 111 -10.42 2.71 6.12
CA TYR A 111 -9.01 3.10 6.09
C TYR A 111 -8.10 1.99 6.63
N PHE A 112 -8.40 1.42 7.80
CA PHE A 112 -7.58 0.37 8.40
C PHE A 112 -7.59 -0.91 7.58
N LEU A 113 -8.73 -1.31 7.03
CA LEU A 113 -8.80 -2.46 6.13
C LEU A 113 -7.93 -2.22 4.90
N GLY A 114 -7.99 -1.02 4.31
CA GLY A 114 -7.12 -0.62 3.20
C GLY A 114 -5.63 -0.69 3.55
N ALA A 115 -5.25 -0.12 4.71
CA ALA A 115 -3.86 -0.12 5.19
C ALA A 115 -3.32 -1.53 5.49
N VAL A 116 -4.07 -2.34 6.27
CA VAL A 116 -3.68 -3.72 6.59
C VAL A 116 -3.60 -4.56 5.33
N THR A 117 -4.56 -4.41 4.41
CA THR A 117 -4.55 -5.15 3.13
C THR A 117 -3.33 -4.77 2.30
N CYS A 118 -3.04 -3.47 2.14
CA CYS A 118 -1.89 -3.00 1.38
C CYS A 118 -0.57 -3.51 1.93
N LEU A 119 -0.32 -3.25 3.22
CA LEU A 119 0.94 -3.60 3.86
C LEU A 119 1.09 -5.13 3.95
N GLY A 120 0.01 -5.84 4.28
CA GLY A 120 0.00 -7.31 4.37
C GLY A 120 0.24 -7.99 3.01
N MET A 121 -0.44 -7.54 1.95
CA MET A 121 -0.23 -8.08 0.60
C MET A 121 1.19 -7.81 0.10
N SER A 122 1.73 -6.63 0.39
CA SER A 122 3.09 -6.26 0.03
C SER A 122 4.14 -7.10 0.77
N ALA A 123 4.03 -7.21 2.09
CA ALA A 123 4.92 -8.06 2.90
C ALA A 123 4.86 -9.52 2.45
N THR A 124 3.66 -10.03 2.16
CA THR A 124 3.45 -11.38 1.66
C THR A 124 4.13 -11.58 0.32
N TYR A 125 3.95 -10.66 -0.63
CA TYR A 125 4.60 -10.73 -1.93
C TYR A 125 6.11 -10.76 -1.80
N HIS A 126 6.70 -9.81 -1.10
CA HIS A 126 8.15 -9.73 -0.92
C HIS A 126 8.69 -10.96 -0.17
N LEU A 127 7.91 -11.60 0.70
CA LEU A 127 8.30 -12.83 1.37
C LEU A 127 8.36 -14.02 0.39
N ILE A 128 7.33 -14.20 -0.45
CA ILE A 128 7.18 -15.37 -1.32
C ILE A 128 7.69 -15.17 -2.76
N CYS A 129 8.19 -13.97 -3.11
CA CYS A 129 8.57 -13.66 -4.48
C CYS A 129 9.67 -14.58 -5.03
N ASN A 130 10.52 -15.17 -4.17
CA ASN A 130 11.55 -16.12 -4.59
C ASN A 130 11.02 -17.56 -4.80
N HIS A 131 9.71 -17.82 -4.68
CA HIS A 131 9.16 -19.17 -4.81
C HIS A 131 9.26 -19.67 -6.26
N SER A 132 8.41 -19.17 -7.16
CA SER A 132 8.40 -19.52 -8.57
C SER A 132 7.82 -18.37 -9.38
N GLU A 133 8.06 -18.36 -10.68
CA GLU A 133 7.59 -17.28 -11.55
C GLU A 133 6.07 -17.07 -11.45
N ALA A 134 5.29 -18.15 -11.36
CA ALA A 134 3.84 -18.08 -11.22
C ALA A 134 3.42 -17.43 -9.89
N VAL A 135 4.04 -17.82 -8.79
CA VAL A 135 3.77 -17.28 -7.44
C VAL A 135 4.19 -15.82 -7.36
N ALA A 136 5.37 -15.47 -7.88
CA ALA A 136 5.84 -14.09 -7.92
C ALA A 136 4.90 -13.19 -8.73
N LYS A 137 4.45 -13.67 -9.90
CA LYS A 137 3.47 -12.96 -10.73
C LYS A 137 2.12 -12.76 -10.04
N PHE A 138 1.66 -13.75 -9.28
CA PHE A 138 0.42 -13.67 -8.52
C PHE A 138 0.55 -12.73 -7.31
N GLY A 139 1.61 -12.88 -6.52
CA GLY A 139 1.88 -12.02 -5.37
C GLY A 139 2.03 -10.55 -5.77
N ASN A 140 2.75 -10.26 -6.86
CA ASN A 140 2.90 -8.89 -7.37
C ASN A 140 1.54 -8.27 -7.77
N ARG A 141 0.60 -9.09 -8.27
CA ARG A 141 -0.77 -8.63 -8.54
C ARG A 141 -1.49 -8.24 -7.25
N LEU A 142 -1.37 -9.04 -6.20
CA LEU A 142 -1.96 -8.71 -4.90
C LEU A 142 -1.33 -7.46 -4.30
N ASP A 143 -0.02 -7.28 -4.41
CA ASP A 143 0.68 -6.07 -3.96
C ASP A 143 0.12 -4.81 -4.64
N TYR A 144 -0.08 -4.84 -5.96
CA TYR A 144 -0.74 -3.76 -6.70
C TYR A 144 -2.19 -3.51 -6.26
N MET A 145 -2.97 -4.56 -5.98
CA MET A 145 -4.32 -4.41 -5.44
C MET A 145 -4.31 -3.75 -4.06
N GLY A 146 -3.31 -4.07 -3.25
CA GLY A 146 -3.06 -3.44 -1.96
C GLY A 146 -3.01 -1.92 -2.05
N ILE A 147 -2.22 -1.39 -2.99
CA ILE A 147 -2.11 0.07 -3.22
C ILE A 147 -3.49 0.70 -3.50
N ILE A 148 -4.32 0.05 -4.33
CA ILE A 148 -5.67 0.53 -4.67
C ILE A 148 -6.53 0.60 -3.41
N PHE A 149 -6.52 -0.45 -2.58
CA PHE A 149 -7.32 -0.50 -1.35
C PHE A 149 -6.88 0.53 -0.32
N LEU A 150 -5.57 0.80 -0.19
CA LEU A 150 -5.09 1.87 0.69
C LEU A 150 -5.52 3.25 0.20
N ILE A 151 -5.37 3.55 -1.10
CA ILE A 151 -5.79 4.86 -1.64
C ILE A 151 -7.29 5.02 -1.46
N TRP A 152 -8.10 4.05 -1.90
CA TRP A 152 -9.55 4.10 -1.76
C TRP A 152 -9.97 4.23 -0.29
N GLY A 153 -9.41 3.40 0.60
CA GLY A 153 -9.71 3.41 2.03
C GLY A 153 -9.34 4.72 2.72
N SER A 154 -8.32 5.44 2.25
CA SER A 154 -7.93 6.77 2.77
C SER A 154 -8.89 7.89 2.35
N PHE A 155 -9.52 7.79 1.17
CA PHE A 155 -10.49 8.79 0.71
C PHE A 155 -11.79 8.72 1.51
N ILE A 156 -12.26 7.52 1.87
CA ILE A 156 -13.56 7.32 2.51
C ILE A 156 -13.73 8.20 3.77
N PRO A 157 -12.88 8.11 4.82
CA PRO A 157 -13.03 8.92 6.02
C PRO A 157 -12.68 10.39 5.80
N SER A 158 -11.72 10.72 4.93
CA SER A 158 -11.37 12.13 4.65
C SER A 158 -12.55 12.89 4.05
N LEU A 159 -13.24 12.27 3.09
CA LEU A 159 -14.45 12.81 2.48
C LEU A 159 -15.65 12.76 3.43
N TYR A 160 -15.65 11.81 4.39
CA TYR A 160 -16.69 11.74 5.42
C TYR A 160 -16.74 12.99 6.29
N TYR A 161 -15.59 13.39 6.83
CA TYR A 161 -15.48 14.57 7.69
C TYR A 161 -15.35 15.88 6.91
N GLY A 162 -14.84 15.84 5.67
CA GLY A 162 -14.56 17.04 4.88
C GLY A 162 -15.77 17.65 4.15
N PHE A 163 -16.86 16.90 3.92
CA PHE A 163 -17.96 17.35 3.07
C PHE A 163 -19.35 16.98 3.62
N ASP A 164 -20.36 17.75 3.18
CA ASP A 164 -21.76 17.40 3.38
C ASP A 164 -22.16 16.09 2.66
N ALA A 165 -23.37 15.61 2.95
CA ALA A 165 -23.83 14.32 2.45
C ALA A 165 -23.88 14.20 0.93
N GLU A 166 -24.22 15.26 0.20
CA GLU A 166 -24.38 15.21 -1.26
C GLU A 166 -23.02 15.26 -1.95
N LEU A 167 -22.14 16.18 -1.55
CA LEU A 167 -20.78 16.25 -2.07
C LEU A 167 -19.96 15.01 -1.72
N ARG A 168 -20.14 14.48 -0.50
CA ARG A 168 -19.52 13.23 -0.08
C ARG A 168 -19.92 12.04 -0.96
N LYS A 169 -21.21 11.87 -1.27
CA LYS A 169 -21.68 10.81 -2.18
C LYS A 169 -21.05 10.96 -3.56
N HIS A 170 -20.98 12.18 -4.08
CA HIS A 170 -20.36 12.46 -5.38
C HIS A 170 -18.88 12.05 -5.40
N TYR A 171 -18.10 12.45 -4.39
CA TYR A 171 -16.68 12.11 -4.33
C TYR A 171 -16.40 10.65 -3.99
N TRP A 172 -17.24 10.00 -3.18
CA TRP A 172 -17.17 8.56 -2.97
C TRP A 172 -17.45 7.79 -4.25
N SER A 173 -18.44 8.22 -5.06
CA SER A 173 -18.69 7.65 -6.38
C SER A 173 -17.45 7.80 -7.28
N MET A 174 -16.89 9.02 -7.35
CA MET A 174 -15.68 9.30 -8.13
C MET A 174 -14.52 8.37 -7.78
N ILE A 175 -14.10 8.30 -6.50
CA ILE A 175 -12.95 7.47 -6.12
C ILE A 175 -13.24 5.98 -6.27
N THR A 176 -14.49 5.55 -6.05
CA THR A 176 -14.88 4.14 -6.21
C THR A 176 -14.85 3.72 -7.68
N THR A 177 -15.32 4.57 -8.59
CA THR A 177 -15.23 4.31 -10.03
C THR A 177 -13.78 4.29 -10.51
N ILE A 178 -12.94 5.23 -10.06
CA ILE A 178 -11.51 5.24 -10.39
C ILE A 178 -10.82 3.98 -9.85
N ALA A 179 -11.10 3.59 -8.60
CA ALA A 179 -10.55 2.39 -7.99
C ALA A 179 -10.97 1.12 -8.75
N ALA A 180 -12.24 1.00 -9.14
CA ALA A 180 -12.74 -0.13 -9.91
C ALA A 180 -12.09 -0.23 -11.30
N GLY A 181 -11.93 0.90 -12.00
CA GLY A 181 -11.22 0.95 -13.28
C GLY A 181 -9.75 0.57 -13.14
N THR A 182 -9.07 1.10 -12.13
CA THR A 182 -7.67 0.77 -11.81
C THR A 182 -7.51 -0.71 -11.50
N LEU A 183 -8.44 -1.29 -10.73
CA LEU A 183 -8.44 -2.72 -10.40
C LEU A 183 -8.63 -3.58 -11.66
N ALA A 184 -9.54 -3.22 -12.55
CA ALA A 184 -9.74 -3.92 -13.82
C ALA A 184 -8.46 -3.93 -14.67
N VAL A 185 -7.72 -2.81 -14.70
CA VAL A 185 -6.44 -2.70 -15.43
C VAL A 185 -5.35 -3.57 -14.80
N VAL A 186 -5.26 -3.64 -13.46
CA VAL A 186 -4.31 -4.52 -12.74
C VAL A 186 -4.54 -6.01 -13.08
N MET A 187 -5.77 -6.40 -13.41
CA MET A 187 -6.09 -7.78 -13.80
C MET A 187 -5.58 -8.15 -15.19
N LEU A 188 -5.20 -7.18 -16.03
CA LEU A 188 -4.70 -7.44 -17.38
C LEU A 188 -3.34 -8.16 -17.35
N PRO A 189 -3.15 -9.28 -18.08
CA PRO A 189 -1.89 -10.00 -18.10
C PRO A 189 -0.68 -9.15 -18.51
N LYS A 190 -0.91 -8.19 -19.42
CA LYS A 190 0.10 -7.29 -20.00
C LYS A 190 0.60 -6.21 -19.04
N PHE A 191 -0.21 -5.85 -18.04
CA PHE A 191 0.11 -4.83 -17.04
C PHE A 191 1.41 -5.11 -16.28
N ARG A 192 1.82 -6.39 -16.22
CA ARG A 192 3.01 -6.87 -15.51
C ARG A 192 4.31 -6.75 -16.31
N SER A 193 4.23 -6.48 -17.61
CA SER A 193 5.45 -6.35 -18.43
C SER A 193 6.31 -5.17 -17.95
N PRO A 194 7.65 -5.26 -18.05
CA PRO A 194 8.54 -4.15 -17.71
C PRO A 194 8.20 -2.85 -18.47
N GLU A 195 7.76 -2.98 -19.72
CA GLU A 195 7.31 -1.88 -20.59
C GLU A 195 6.18 -1.04 -19.97
N TRP A 196 5.33 -1.65 -19.15
CA TRP A 196 4.19 -0.98 -18.52
C TRP A 196 4.57 -0.27 -17.21
N ARG A 197 5.81 -0.38 -16.72
CA ARG A 197 6.23 0.23 -15.45
C ARG A 197 5.91 1.73 -15.37
N PRO A 198 6.19 2.57 -16.39
CA PRO A 198 5.82 3.99 -16.34
C PRO A 198 4.30 4.19 -16.26
N PHE A 199 3.54 3.39 -17.01
CA PHE A 199 2.08 3.43 -16.97
C PHE A 199 1.53 3.05 -15.59
N ARG A 200 2.08 2.02 -14.93
CA ARG A 200 1.67 1.64 -13.57
C ARG A 200 1.89 2.77 -12.57
N ALA A 201 3.10 3.35 -12.59
CA ALA A 201 3.44 4.47 -11.73
C ALA A 201 2.51 5.67 -11.96
N PHE A 202 2.28 6.03 -13.23
CA PHE A 202 1.34 7.09 -13.60
C PHE A 202 -0.09 6.79 -13.13
N MET A 203 -0.59 5.58 -13.33
CA MET A 203 -1.96 5.20 -12.99
C MET A 203 -2.21 5.28 -11.48
N PHE A 204 -1.32 4.73 -10.64
CA PHE A 204 -1.45 4.84 -9.18
C PHE A 204 -1.27 6.29 -8.70
N ALA A 205 -0.33 7.03 -9.29
CA ALA A 205 -0.15 8.45 -8.98
C ALA A 205 -1.40 9.26 -9.35
N ALA A 206 -2.01 9.00 -10.51
CA ALA A 206 -3.22 9.68 -10.97
C ALA A 206 -4.42 9.37 -10.05
N MET A 207 -4.57 8.11 -9.62
CA MET A 207 -5.59 7.73 -8.63
C MET A 207 -5.40 8.51 -7.32
N GLY A 208 -4.17 8.61 -6.80
CA GLY A 208 -3.88 9.41 -5.59
C GLY A 208 -4.09 10.91 -5.80
N LEU A 209 -3.59 11.46 -6.91
CA LEU A 209 -3.71 12.88 -7.27
C LEU A 209 -5.15 13.31 -7.58
N SER A 210 -6.07 12.37 -7.81
CA SER A 210 -7.50 12.68 -7.89
C SER A 210 -8.03 13.36 -6.62
N ALA A 211 -7.34 13.23 -5.48
CA ALA A 211 -7.65 13.95 -4.23
C ALA A 211 -7.53 15.47 -4.35
N VAL A 212 -6.75 15.98 -5.31
CA VAL A 212 -6.64 17.42 -5.57
C VAL A 212 -8.00 18.02 -5.91
N ILE A 213 -8.87 17.28 -6.61
CA ILE A 213 -10.20 17.75 -7.00
C ILE A 213 -11.06 18.10 -5.78
N PRO A 214 -11.37 17.17 -4.85
CA PRO A 214 -12.12 17.51 -3.64
C PRO A 214 -11.37 18.50 -2.76
N VAL A 215 -10.04 18.42 -2.61
CA VAL A 215 -9.28 19.38 -1.79
C VAL A 215 -9.46 20.81 -2.30
N VAL A 216 -9.30 21.06 -3.60
CA VAL A 216 -9.48 22.38 -4.20
C VAL A 216 -10.91 22.87 -4.05
N HIS A 217 -11.91 22.00 -4.27
CA HIS A 217 -13.31 22.37 -4.08
C HIS A 217 -13.61 22.73 -2.63
N GLY A 218 -13.13 21.93 -1.67
CA GLY A 218 -13.28 22.20 -0.23
C GLY A 218 -12.60 23.51 0.19
N LEU A 219 -11.44 23.83 -0.41
CA LEU A 219 -10.76 25.12 -0.17
C LEU A 219 -11.60 26.30 -0.66
N GLN A 220 -12.27 26.16 -1.81
CA GLN A 220 -13.15 27.19 -2.35
C GLN A 220 -14.42 27.38 -1.52
N LEU A 221 -14.99 26.30 -0.98
CA LEU A 221 -16.23 26.34 -0.19
C LEU A 221 -16.02 26.83 1.24
N TYR A 222 -14.98 26.33 1.91
CA TYR A 222 -14.83 26.49 3.37
C TYR A 222 -13.63 27.36 3.76
N GLY A 223 -12.68 27.57 2.84
CA GLY A 223 -11.39 28.18 3.14
C GLY A 223 -10.43 27.23 3.88
N SER A 224 -9.14 27.57 3.87
CA SER A 224 -8.07 26.71 4.40
C SER A 224 -8.19 26.44 5.90
N ALA A 225 -8.54 27.46 6.70
CA ALA A 225 -8.62 27.33 8.15
C ALA A 225 -9.74 26.37 8.61
N GLN A 226 -10.85 26.33 7.88
CA GLN A 226 -11.95 25.43 8.20
C GLN A 226 -11.68 24.02 7.69
N LEU A 227 -11.16 23.89 6.46
CA LEU A 227 -10.80 22.61 5.88
C LEU A 227 -9.68 21.91 6.66
N GLU A 228 -8.74 22.66 7.23
CA GLU A 228 -7.73 22.13 8.16
C GLU A 228 -8.37 21.43 9.36
N LYS A 229 -9.41 22.01 9.95
CA LYS A 229 -10.10 21.45 11.11
C LYS A 229 -10.93 20.23 10.74
N GLN A 230 -11.65 20.29 9.61
CA GLN A 230 -12.58 19.25 9.18
C GLN A 230 -11.92 18.02 8.57
N MET A 231 -10.79 18.18 7.88
CA MET A 231 -10.15 17.10 7.12
C MET A 231 -8.69 16.85 7.53
N GLY A 232 -8.11 17.72 8.36
CA GLY A 232 -6.67 17.69 8.62
C GLY A 232 -5.87 18.00 7.37
N LEU A 233 -6.24 19.07 6.63
CA LEU A 233 -5.68 19.43 5.33
C LEU A 233 -4.14 19.32 5.26
N SER A 234 -3.42 19.85 6.25
CA SER A 234 -1.96 19.79 6.34
C SER A 234 -1.41 18.36 6.35
N TRP A 235 -2.12 17.44 7.00
CA TRP A 235 -1.79 16.01 7.05
C TRP A 235 -2.10 15.29 5.73
N VAL A 236 -3.20 15.65 5.08
CA VAL A 236 -3.52 15.16 3.72
C VAL A 236 -2.46 15.63 2.70
N VAL A 237 -2.04 16.90 2.80
CA VAL A 237 -0.95 17.43 1.96
C VAL A 237 0.37 16.71 2.27
N THR A 238 0.69 16.51 3.55
CA THR A 238 1.90 15.79 3.97
C THR A 238 1.92 14.37 3.42
N GLN A 239 0.80 13.64 3.52
CA GLN A 239 0.63 12.31 2.92
C GLN A 239 0.89 12.36 1.40
N GLY A 240 0.28 13.32 0.70
CA GLY A 240 0.47 13.48 -0.75
C GLY A 240 1.94 13.72 -1.13
N VAL A 241 2.63 14.60 -0.40
CA VAL A 241 4.07 14.87 -0.60
C VAL A 241 4.90 13.62 -0.38
N LEU A 242 4.65 12.87 0.69
CA LEU A 242 5.37 11.63 1.01
C LEU A 242 5.16 10.57 -0.08
N TYR A 243 3.94 10.40 -0.60
CA TYR A 243 3.67 9.48 -1.70
C TYR A 243 4.35 9.90 -3.00
N ILE A 244 4.30 11.18 -3.38
CA ILE A 244 4.95 11.66 -4.59
C ILE A 244 6.47 11.50 -4.49
N LEU A 245 7.05 11.86 -3.34
CA LEU A 245 8.48 11.69 -3.07
C LEU A 245 8.88 10.22 -3.15
N GLY A 246 8.13 9.33 -2.51
CA GLY A 246 8.40 7.89 -2.55
C GLY A 246 8.30 7.33 -3.96
N ALA A 247 7.25 7.68 -4.70
CA ALA A 247 7.07 7.25 -6.08
C ALA A 247 8.20 7.76 -7.00
N ALA A 248 8.65 9.01 -6.80
CA ALA A 248 9.77 9.57 -7.54
C ALA A 248 11.10 8.84 -7.23
N ILE A 249 11.39 8.60 -5.95
CA ILE A 249 12.59 7.84 -5.52
C ILE A 249 12.58 6.43 -6.13
N TYR A 250 11.44 5.73 -6.04
CA TYR A 250 11.24 4.40 -6.62
C TYR A 250 11.42 4.39 -8.14
N ALA A 251 10.78 5.32 -8.85
CA ALA A 251 10.86 5.41 -10.30
C ALA A 251 12.28 5.75 -10.79
N CYS A 252 13.00 6.62 -10.08
CA CYS A 252 14.35 7.04 -10.43
C CYS A 252 15.44 6.06 -9.97
N ARG A 253 15.10 5.06 -9.14
CA ARG A 253 16.03 4.07 -8.54
C ARG A 253 17.14 4.72 -7.71
N LEU A 254 16.78 5.73 -6.92
CA LEU A 254 17.74 6.42 -6.06
C LEU A 254 17.70 5.85 -4.63
N PRO A 255 18.84 5.69 -3.95
CA PRO A 255 20.20 6.07 -4.35
C PRO A 255 20.99 4.98 -5.10
N GLU A 256 20.46 3.76 -5.28
CA GLU A 256 21.20 2.63 -5.86
C GLU A 256 21.70 2.87 -7.28
N ARG A 257 21.02 3.73 -8.05
CA ARG A 257 21.48 4.17 -9.37
C ARG A 257 22.77 5.02 -9.30
N TRP A 258 22.95 5.80 -8.24
CA TRP A 258 24.16 6.63 -8.07
C TRP A 258 25.34 5.80 -7.57
N PHE A 259 25.08 4.80 -6.73
CA PHE A 259 26.11 3.92 -6.18
C PHE A 259 25.67 2.44 -6.31
N PRO A 260 25.80 1.84 -7.51
CA PRO A 260 25.41 0.46 -7.75
C PRO A 260 26.17 -0.50 -6.82
N GLY A 261 25.47 -1.48 -6.23
CA GLY A 261 26.03 -2.42 -5.26
C GLY A 261 26.11 -1.91 -3.81
N ALA A 262 26.06 -0.59 -3.57
CA ALA A 262 26.21 -0.03 -2.21
C ALA A 262 24.96 -0.20 -1.34
N PHE A 263 23.79 -0.35 -1.99
CA PHE A 263 22.48 -0.41 -1.34
C PHE A 263 21.80 -1.78 -1.55
N ASP A 264 22.59 -2.84 -1.68
CA ASP A 264 22.09 -4.18 -1.99
C ASP A 264 21.19 -4.74 -0.88
N LEU A 265 21.52 -4.47 0.38
CA LEU A 265 20.78 -4.97 1.54
C LEU A 265 19.91 -3.90 2.21
N VAL A 266 20.39 -2.66 2.31
CA VAL A 266 19.73 -1.58 3.05
C VAL A 266 19.85 -0.26 2.27
N GLY A 267 18.76 0.51 2.24
CA GLY A 267 18.71 1.87 1.70
C GLY A 267 18.41 1.95 0.21
N SER A 268 17.95 0.88 -0.43
CA SER A 268 17.52 0.92 -1.84
C SER A 268 16.22 1.72 -2.00
N SER A 269 15.96 2.22 -3.21
CA SER A 269 14.79 3.02 -3.53
C SER A 269 13.47 2.37 -3.14
N HIS A 270 13.36 1.05 -3.32
CA HIS A 270 12.14 0.30 -2.98
C HIS A 270 11.91 0.26 -1.47
N GLN A 271 12.98 0.11 -0.69
CA GLN A 271 12.91 0.14 0.78
C GLN A 271 12.53 1.53 1.28
N ILE A 272 13.12 2.58 0.71
CA ILE A 272 12.77 3.97 1.04
C ILE A 272 11.30 4.23 0.69
N PHE A 273 10.83 3.76 -0.46
CA PHE A 273 9.42 3.85 -0.86
C PHE A 273 8.49 3.20 0.18
N HIS A 274 8.80 1.97 0.62
CA HIS A 274 8.03 1.29 1.68
C HIS A 274 7.95 2.11 2.97
N VAL A 275 9.08 2.66 3.42
CA VAL A 275 9.11 3.52 4.62
C VAL A 275 8.26 4.77 4.43
N LEU A 276 8.33 5.43 3.27
CA LEU A 276 7.53 6.62 2.99
C LEU A 276 6.03 6.32 2.91
N VAL A 277 5.64 5.13 2.42
CA VAL A 277 4.23 4.69 2.44
C VAL A 277 3.72 4.54 3.88
N LEU A 278 4.52 3.97 4.79
CA LEU A 278 4.16 3.88 6.22
C LEU A 278 4.04 5.26 6.88
N LEU A 279 4.98 6.16 6.60
CA LEU A 279 4.94 7.53 7.12
C LEU A 279 3.73 8.30 6.58
N ALA A 280 3.40 8.13 5.30
CA ALA A 280 2.22 8.73 4.68
C ALA A 280 0.92 8.19 5.28
N ALA A 281 0.82 6.87 5.49
CA ALA A 281 -0.32 6.26 6.16
C ALA A 281 -0.46 6.79 7.59
N THR A 282 0.63 6.90 8.34
CA THR A 282 0.64 7.44 9.70
C THR A 282 0.21 8.91 9.73
N ALA A 283 0.75 9.74 8.83
CA ALA A 283 0.36 11.14 8.69
C ALA A 283 -1.13 11.26 8.41
N HIS A 284 -1.67 10.44 7.51
CA HIS A 284 -3.10 10.41 7.21
C HIS A 284 -3.94 10.07 8.45
N LEU A 285 -3.56 9.04 9.22
CA LEU A 285 -4.27 8.68 10.44
C LEU A 285 -4.30 9.83 11.46
N VAL A 286 -3.19 10.57 11.62
CA VAL A 286 -3.16 11.76 12.49
C VAL A 286 -4.16 12.81 12.01
N GLY A 287 -4.24 13.06 10.70
CA GLY A 287 -5.24 13.94 10.11
C GLY A 287 -6.67 13.50 10.40
N LEU A 288 -6.97 12.21 10.22
CA LEU A 288 -8.30 11.64 10.49
C LEU A 288 -8.70 11.75 11.95
N LEU A 289 -7.79 11.49 12.89
CA LEU A 289 -8.08 11.62 14.33
C LEU A 289 -8.38 13.06 14.72
N LYS A 290 -7.70 14.04 14.10
CA LYS A 290 -7.98 15.47 14.31
C LYS A 290 -9.34 15.86 13.73
N ALA A 291 -9.66 15.39 12.53
CA ALA A 291 -10.96 15.61 11.88
C ALA A 291 -12.11 15.06 12.74
N PHE A 292 -11.97 13.82 13.21
CA PHE A 292 -12.92 13.19 14.14
C PHE A 292 -13.10 14.01 15.42
N ASP A 293 -12.01 14.36 16.10
CA ASP A 293 -12.08 15.15 17.34
C ASP A 293 -12.74 16.52 17.12
N TYR A 294 -12.47 17.17 15.99
CA TYR A 294 -13.11 18.44 15.65
C TYR A 294 -14.62 18.29 15.46
N GLU A 295 -15.05 17.33 14.63
CA GLU A 295 -16.46 17.10 14.32
C GLU A 295 -17.29 16.84 15.58
N HIS A 296 -16.80 15.98 16.46
CA HIS A 296 -17.54 15.64 17.68
C HIS A 296 -17.50 16.74 18.74
N ARG A 297 -16.39 17.49 18.87
CA ARG A 297 -16.36 18.67 19.76
C ARG A 297 -17.33 19.74 19.30
N TYR A 298 -17.43 19.97 17.99
CA TYR A 298 -18.38 20.92 17.42
C TYR A 298 -19.83 20.50 17.69
N ARG A 299 -20.18 19.23 17.41
CA ARG A 299 -21.52 18.67 17.69
C ARG A 299 -21.88 18.73 19.18
N SER A 300 -20.97 18.33 20.06
CA SER A 300 -21.19 18.39 21.52
C SER A 300 -21.39 19.83 22.01
N GLY A 301 -20.61 20.79 21.47
CA GLY A 301 -20.76 22.22 21.77
C GLY A 301 -22.14 22.77 21.36
N LEU A 302 -22.61 22.42 20.16
CA LEU A 302 -23.95 22.79 19.69
C LEU A 302 -25.05 22.23 20.59
N MET A 303 -24.96 20.97 21.01
CA MET A 303 -25.92 20.35 21.92
C MET A 303 -25.93 21.03 23.29
N SER A 304 -24.76 21.35 23.83
CA SER A 304 -24.65 22.09 25.09
C SER A 304 -25.31 23.47 24.98
N ALA A 305 -25.01 24.22 23.91
CA ALA A 305 -25.60 25.52 23.64
C ALA A 305 -27.12 25.45 23.46
N TYR A 306 -27.63 24.47 22.70
CA TYR A 306 -29.07 24.25 22.52
C TYR A 306 -29.76 23.90 23.85
N SER A 307 -29.14 23.01 24.65
CA SER A 307 -29.68 22.63 25.96
C SER A 307 -29.72 23.82 26.94
N ALA A 308 -28.72 24.70 26.88
CA ALA A 308 -28.67 25.92 27.69
C ALA A 308 -29.72 26.94 27.23
N ALA A 309 -29.87 27.15 25.91
CA ALA A 309 -30.89 28.02 25.35
C ALA A 309 -32.31 27.54 25.70
N ARG A 310 -32.56 26.24 25.66
CA ARG A 310 -33.85 25.63 26.05
C ARG A 310 -34.16 25.84 27.53
N LYS A 311 -33.16 25.75 28.43
CA LYS A 311 -33.32 26.05 29.86
C LYS A 311 -33.64 27.52 30.14
N LEU A 312 -33.25 28.41 29.23
CA LEU A 312 -33.50 29.85 29.32
C LEU A 312 -34.80 30.30 28.63
N GLY A 313 -35.64 29.37 28.16
CA GLY A 313 -36.92 29.69 27.51
C GLY A 313 -36.80 30.11 26.04
N GLY A 314 -35.68 29.77 25.37
CA GLY A 314 -35.52 29.97 23.93
C GLY A 314 -36.52 29.15 23.09
N PRO A 315 -36.78 29.56 21.83
CA PRO A 315 -37.74 28.88 20.95
C PRO A 315 -37.33 27.41 20.70
N VAL A 316 -38.36 26.56 20.56
CA VAL A 316 -38.26 25.11 20.32
C VAL A 316 -37.77 24.82 18.91
#